data_AF-A0A329MG63-F1
#
_entry.id   AF-A0A329MG63-F1
#
_cell.length_a   1.000
_cell.length_b   1.000
_cell.length_c   1.000
_cell.angle_alpha   90.00
_cell.angle_beta   90.00
_cell.angle_gamma   90.00
#
_symmetry.space_group_name_H-M   'P 1'
#
loop_
_entity.id
_entity.type
_entity.pdbx_description
1 polymer ?
#
loop_
_entity_poly.entity_id
_entity_poly.type
_entity_poly.pdbx_seq_one_letter_code
_entity_poly.pdbx_strand_id
1 'polypeptide(L)'
;MKEKDALVRFGVSMPEQLVNRFDERIAEQGYDNRSEAIRDLVRKSLLDPNWTKSEQIVAGTIVMVYDHHVSQLPIYLMELQHDYHHDIISTMHIHLNHDQCLEVLVVRGPLKRLRSLHEMIQISKGVSYAELSVTHVTPEHGHNGHHKHGEQE
;
A
#
# COMPACT_ATOMS: atom_id res chain seq x y z
N MET A 1 9.61 26.34 9.52
CA MET A 1 8.59 26.09 10.56
C MET A 1 7.52 25.21 9.91
N LYS A 2 7.44 23.92 10.27
CA LYS A 2 6.48 22.98 9.66
C LYS A 2 5.06 23.45 9.98
N GLU A 3 4.23 23.72 8.98
CA GLU A 3 2.77 23.76 9.19
C GLU A 3 2.37 22.37 9.68
N LYS A 4 1.98 22.29 10.96
CA LYS A 4 1.27 21.11 11.47
C LYS A 4 -0.09 21.12 10.78
N ASP A 5 -0.46 20.01 10.13
CA ASP A 5 -1.83 19.81 9.67
C ASP A 5 -2.79 20.16 10.81
N ALA A 6 -3.64 21.16 10.59
CA ALA A 6 -4.56 21.63 11.61
C ALA A 6 -5.60 20.53 11.90
N LEU A 7 -5.69 20.08 13.16
CA LEU A 7 -6.71 19.13 13.57
C LEU A 7 -8.07 19.82 13.63
N VAL A 8 -9.02 19.36 12.80
CA VAL A 8 -10.41 19.85 12.80
C VAL A 8 -11.28 18.89 13.60
N ARG A 9 -12.03 19.42 14.57
CA ARG A 9 -13.01 18.65 15.35
C ARG A 9 -14.39 18.76 14.70
N PHE A 10 -15.00 17.62 14.40
CA PHE A 10 -16.37 17.53 13.94
C PHE A 10 -17.14 16.48 14.77
N GLY A 11 -18.46 16.60 14.81
CA GLY A 11 -19.35 15.66 15.51
C GLY A 11 -19.93 14.63 14.54
N VAL A 12 -20.08 13.39 15.01
CA VAL A 12 -20.73 12.30 14.26
C VAL A 12 -21.78 11.66 15.15
N SER A 13 -22.98 11.43 14.61
CA SER A 13 -24.07 10.73 15.29
C SER A 13 -24.14 9.29 14.79
N MET A 14 -24.26 8.34 15.71
CA MET A 14 -24.36 6.91 15.41
C MET A 14 -25.32 6.22 16.41
N PRO A 15 -25.96 5.10 16.04
CA PRO A 15 -26.71 4.29 16.99
C PRO A 15 -25.83 3.84 18.16
N GLU A 16 -26.34 3.90 19.38
CA GLU A 16 -25.60 3.54 20.60
C GLU A 16 -24.96 2.15 20.52
N GLN A 17 -25.73 1.15 20.06
CA GLN A 17 -25.22 -0.22 19.91
C GLN A 17 -24.04 -0.31 18.93
N LEU A 18 -24.00 0.54 17.90
CA LEU A 18 -22.89 0.56 16.95
C LEU A 18 -21.63 1.14 17.58
N VAL A 19 -21.78 2.20 18.39
CA VAL A 19 -20.65 2.81 19.12
C VAL A 19 -20.07 1.82 20.13
N ASN A 20 -20.92 1.11 20.88
CA ASN A 20 -20.45 0.12 21.85
C ASN A 20 -19.64 -1.00 21.18
N ARG A 21 -20.14 -1.56 20.08
CA ARG A 21 -19.41 -2.57 19.30
C ARG A 21 -18.12 -2.03 18.68
N PHE A 22 -18.12 -0.75 18.28
CA PHE A 22 -16.92 -0.11 17.76
C PHE A 22 -15.86 0.04 18.87
N ASP A 23 -16.27 0.46 20.07
CA ASP A 23 -15.37 0.61 21.22
C ASP A 23 -14.72 -0.71 21.64
N GLU A 24 -15.51 -1.78 21.72
CA GLU A 24 -15.01 -3.13 22.00
C GLU A 24 -13.93 -3.52 21.00
N ARG A 25 -14.22 -3.36 19.70
CA ARG A 25 -13.30 -3.71 18.62
C ARG A 25 -12.01 -2.89 18.65
N ILE A 26 -12.09 -1.57 18.87
CA ILE A 26 -10.88 -0.73 18.83
C ILE A 26 -10.01 -0.95 20.06
N ALA A 27 -10.60 -1.31 21.22
CA ALA A 27 -9.87 -1.70 22.40
C ALA A 27 -9.10 -3.02 22.18
N GLU A 28 -9.73 -4.02 21.54
CA GLU A 28 -9.05 -5.27 21.15
C GLU A 28 -7.90 -5.03 20.17
N GLN A 29 -8.02 -4.03 19.30
CA GLN A 29 -6.99 -3.64 18.34
C GLN A 29 -5.88 -2.75 18.95
N GLY A 30 -6.01 -2.35 20.21
CA GLY A 30 -5.00 -1.56 20.92
C GLY A 30 -5.02 -0.05 20.62
N TYR A 31 -6.15 0.50 20.16
CA TYR A 31 -6.28 1.95 19.95
C TYR A 31 -6.48 2.70 21.27
N ASP A 32 -5.79 3.83 21.43
CA ASP A 32 -5.91 4.68 22.64
C ASP A 32 -7.21 5.48 22.68
N ASN A 33 -7.79 5.81 21.51
CA ASN A 33 -9.02 6.60 21.43
C ASN A 33 -9.78 6.40 20.11
N ARG A 34 -11.09 6.68 20.14
CA ARG A 34 -11.97 6.62 18.95
C ARG A 34 -11.49 7.50 17.80
N SER A 35 -10.92 8.67 18.08
CA SER A 35 -10.50 9.62 17.03
C SER A 35 -9.33 9.08 16.20
N GLU A 36 -8.48 8.24 16.76
CA GLU A 36 -7.41 7.55 16.05
C GLU A 36 -7.95 6.42 15.19
N ALA A 37 -8.78 5.55 15.77
CA ALA A 37 -9.44 4.47 15.04
C ALA A 37 -10.29 5.00 13.86
N ILE A 38 -11.05 6.09 14.08
CA ILE A 38 -11.82 6.75 13.02
C ILE A 38 -10.89 7.35 11.97
N ARG A 39 -9.76 7.95 12.36
CA ARG A 39 -8.81 8.53 11.40
C ARG A 39 -8.19 7.45 10.51
N ASP A 40 -7.84 6.30 11.07
CA ASP A 40 -7.33 5.16 10.30
C ASP A 40 -8.41 4.54 9.41
N LEU A 41 -9.64 4.40 9.93
CA LEU A 41 -10.78 3.95 9.13
C LEU A 41 -11.03 4.90 7.94
N VAL A 42 -10.99 6.21 8.16
CA VAL A 42 -11.16 7.23 7.12
C VAL A 42 -10.00 7.18 6.14
N ARG A 43 -8.74 7.12 6.60
CA ARG A 43 -7.57 6.95 5.71
C ARG A 43 -7.72 5.70 4.84
N LYS A 44 -8.04 4.56 5.44
CA LYS A 44 -8.27 3.30 4.72
C LYS A 44 -9.40 3.42 3.70
N SER A 45 -10.49 4.10 4.06
CA SER A 45 -11.60 4.37 3.15
C SER A 45 -11.23 5.30 2.00
N LEU A 46 -10.35 6.28 2.22
CA LEU A 46 -9.87 7.20 1.17
C LEU A 46 -8.83 6.55 0.26
N LEU A 47 -8.11 5.54 0.77
CA LEU A 47 -7.20 4.69 0.01
C LEU A 47 -7.91 3.62 -0.82
N ASP A 48 -9.25 3.56 -0.78
CA ASP A 48 -10.00 2.67 -1.67
C ASP A 48 -9.59 2.97 -3.12
N PRO A 49 -8.98 2.00 -3.82
CA PRO A 49 -8.58 2.17 -5.20
C PRO A 49 -9.74 2.71 -6.05
N ASN A 50 -10.98 2.29 -5.80
CA ASN A 50 -12.13 2.69 -6.60
C ASN A 50 -12.38 4.22 -6.63
N TRP A 51 -11.84 4.96 -5.66
CA TRP A 51 -12.00 6.42 -5.54
C TRP A 51 -10.76 7.23 -5.92
N THR A 52 -9.59 6.60 -5.99
CA THR A 52 -8.34 7.29 -6.33
C THR A 52 -8.24 7.50 -7.83
N LYS A 53 -7.95 8.74 -8.26
CA LYS A 53 -7.76 9.06 -9.68
C LYS A 53 -6.69 8.15 -10.29
N SER A 54 -7.01 7.56 -11.43
CA SER A 54 -6.17 6.55 -12.11
C SER A 54 -4.73 7.01 -12.36
N GLU A 55 -4.49 8.31 -12.52
CA GLU A 55 -3.18 8.90 -12.82
C GLU A 55 -2.36 9.30 -11.59
N GLN A 56 -2.91 9.21 -10.38
CA GLN A 56 -2.19 9.60 -9.18
C GLN A 56 -1.01 8.64 -8.93
N ILE A 57 0.16 9.21 -8.61
CA ILE A 57 1.32 8.44 -8.15
C ILE A 57 1.06 7.98 -6.71
N VAL A 58 1.16 6.67 -6.51
CA VAL A 58 0.97 6.01 -5.21
C VAL A 58 2.16 5.10 -4.93
N ALA A 59 2.30 4.69 -3.68
CA ALA A 59 3.24 3.65 -3.26
C ALA A 59 2.48 2.54 -2.55
N GLY A 60 2.98 1.31 -2.57
CA GLY A 60 2.23 0.20 -2.00
C GLY A 60 2.92 -1.13 -2.14
N THR A 61 2.14 -2.18 -1.99
CA THR A 61 2.58 -3.56 -2.16
C THR A 61 1.59 -4.36 -3.00
N ILE A 62 2.09 -5.22 -3.87
CA ILE A 62 1.33 -6.36 -4.40
C ILE A 62 1.81 -7.60 -3.66
N VAL A 63 0.93 -8.25 -2.91
CA VAL A 63 1.21 -9.52 -2.25
C VAL A 63 0.57 -10.62 -3.07
N MET A 64 1.31 -11.67 -3.40
CA MET A 64 0.79 -12.82 -4.13
C MET A 64 1.26 -14.14 -3.53
N VAL A 65 0.44 -15.18 -3.70
CA VAL A 65 0.80 -16.58 -3.41
C VAL A 65 0.57 -17.39 -4.67
N TYR A 66 1.56 -18.20 -5.05
CA TYR A 66 1.48 -19.05 -6.23
C TYR A 66 2.21 -20.38 -6.06
N ASP A 67 1.82 -21.37 -6.87
CA ASP A 67 2.46 -22.68 -6.95
C ASP A 67 3.66 -22.64 -7.92
N HIS A 68 4.86 -22.86 -7.41
CA HIS A 68 6.09 -22.77 -8.22
C HIS A 68 6.36 -24.03 -9.07
N HIS A 69 5.62 -25.11 -8.88
CA HIS A 69 5.65 -26.29 -9.75
C HIS A 69 4.81 -26.10 -11.02
N VAL A 70 3.94 -25.08 -11.07
CA VAL A 70 3.17 -24.75 -12.28
C VAL A 70 4.14 -24.29 -13.36
N SER A 71 4.28 -25.14 -14.39
CA SER A 71 5.18 -24.90 -15.51
C SER A 71 4.93 -23.52 -16.14
N GLN A 72 6.03 -22.81 -16.42
CA GLN A 72 6.08 -21.46 -16.98
C GLN A 72 5.58 -20.31 -16.09
N LEU A 73 4.85 -20.58 -15.00
CA LEU A 73 4.32 -19.50 -14.15
C LEU A 73 5.44 -18.64 -13.52
N PRO A 74 6.51 -19.20 -12.92
CA PRO A 74 7.58 -18.37 -12.36
C PRO A 74 8.28 -17.50 -13.42
N ILE A 75 8.47 -18.03 -14.62
CA ILE A 75 9.11 -17.31 -15.74
C ILE A 75 8.20 -16.18 -16.22
N TYR A 76 6.91 -16.47 -16.43
CA TYR A 76 5.93 -15.47 -16.82
C TYR A 76 5.82 -14.34 -15.80
N LEU A 77 5.75 -14.65 -14.50
CA LEU A 77 5.71 -13.65 -13.43
C LEU A 77 6.98 -12.80 -13.41
N MET A 78 8.15 -13.40 -13.63
CA MET A 78 9.42 -12.68 -13.74
C MET A 78 9.44 -11.72 -14.94
N GLU A 79 9.03 -12.17 -16.12
CA GLU A 79 8.93 -11.33 -17.32
C GLU A 79 7.94 -10.18 -17.13
N LEU A 80 6.77 -10.47 -16.56
CA LEU A 80 5.76 -9.46 -16.22
C LEU A 80 6.31 -8.42 -15.23
N GLN A 81 7.06 -8.84 -14.21
CA GLN A 81 7.72 -7.92 -13.29
C GLN A 81 8.78 -7.06 -14.00
N HIS A 82 9.55 -7.63 -14.93
CA HIS A 82 10.53 -6.88 -15.73
C HIS A 82 9.87 -5.78 -16.59
N ASP A 83 8.71 -6.05 -17.18
CA ASP A 83 7.94 -5.05 -17.94
C ASP A 83 7.48 -3.85 -17.07
N TYR A 84 7.40 -4.07 -15.76
CA TYR A 84 7.01 -3.07 -14.75
C TYR A 84 8.16 -2.63 -13.85
N HIS A 85 9.43 -2.86 -14.24
CA HIS A 85 10.60 -2.59 -13.38
C HIS A 85 10.74 -1.11 -12.93
N HIS A 86 10.17 -0.15 -13.66
CA HIS A 86 10.15 1.26 -13.23
C HIS A 86 9.17 1.51 -12.08
N ASP A 87 8.12 0.69 -11.98
CA ASP A 87 7.08 0.79 -10.96
C ASP A 87 7.36 -0.15 -9.76
N ILE A 88 8.21 -1.18 -9.92
CA ILE A 88 8.60 -2.11 -8.86
C ILE A 88 9.93 -1.64 -8.24
N ILE A 89 9.90 -1.32 -6.94
CA ILE A 89 11.08 -0.91 -6.18
C ILE A 89 11.89 -2.13 -5.73
N SER A 90 11.21 -3.16 -5.24
CA SER A 90 11.82 -4.40 -4.79
C SER A 90 10.82 -5.55 -4.76
N THR A 91 11.35 -6.77 -4.85
CA THR A 91 10.59 -8.01 -4.70
C THR A 91 11.18 -8.81 -3.55
N MET A 92 10.32 -9.30 -2.66
CA MET A 92 10.67 -10.27 -1.62
C MET A 92 9.97 -11.59 -1.91
N HIS A 93 10.72 -12.68 -1.96
CA HIS A 93 10.22 -14.03 -2.24
C HIS A 93 10.43 -14.93 -1.03
N ILE A 94 9.38 -15.67 -0.64
CA ILE A 94 9.38 -16.57 0.51
C ILE A 94 8.80 -17.92 0.09
N HIS A 95 9.55 -19.00 0.32
CA HIS A 95 8.99 -20.35 0.24
C HIS A 95 8.11 -20.61 1.46
N LEU A 96 6.79 -20.71 1.27
CA LEU A 96 5.85 -21.01 2.35
C LEU A 96 5.88 -22.49 2.72
N ASN A 97 6.00 -23.35 1.71
CA ASN A 97 6.10 -24.80 1.83
C ASN A 97 6.75 -25.38 0.56
N HIS A 98 6.64 -26.70 0.35
CA HIS A 98 7.24 -27.37 -0.80
C HIS A 98 6.69 -26.90 -2.15
N ASP A 99 5.44 -26.44 -2.21
CA ASP A 99 4.77 -26.13 -3.48
C ASP A 99 4.52 -24.62 -3.66
N GLN A 100 4.38 -23.88 -2.56
CA GLN A 100 3.89 -22.50 -2.60
C GLN A 100 4.98 -21.48 -2.26
N CYS A 101 4.99 -20.41 -3.04
CA CYS A 101 5.77 -19.22 -2.77
C CYS A 101 4.84 -18.05 -2.46
N LEU A 102 5.24 -17.20 -1.52
CA LEU A 102 4.67 -15.88 -1.30
C LEU A 102 5.65 -14.84 -1.83
N GLU A 103 5.16 -13.93 -2.66
CA GLU A 103 5.92 -12.77 -3.13
C GLU A 103 5.28 -11.47 -2.67
N VAL A 104 6.12 -10.52 -2.28
CA VAL A 104 5.75 -9.15 -1.96
C VAL A 104 6.51 -8.22 -2.89
N LEU A 105 5.79 -7.58 -3.81
CA LEU A 105 6.29 -6.53 -4.68
C LEU A 105 6.07 -5.18 -4.01
N VAL A 106 7.14 -4.50 -3.62
CA VAL A 106 7.07 -3.08 -3.21
C VAL A 106 7.01 -2.23 -4.47
N VAL A 107 5.97 -1.43 -4.61
CA VAL A 107 5.67 -0.69 -5.85
C VAL A 107 5.50 0.81 -5.61
N ARG A 108 5.86 1.63 -6.60
CA ARG A 108 5.58 3.06 -6.67
C ARG A 108 5.41 3.50 -8.11
N GLY A 109 4.23 4.00 -8.45
CA GLY A 109 3.90 4.42 -9.80
C GLY A 109 2.47 4.91 -9.94
N PRO A 110 2.03 5.21 -11.18
CA PRO A 110 0.64 5.57 -11.45
C PRO A 110 -0.31 4.44 -11.06
N LEU A 111 -1.35 4.73 -10.28
CA LEU A 111 -2.27 3.71 -9.76
C LEU A 111 -2.87 2.82 -10.86
N LYS A 112 -3.18 3.38 -12.03
CA LYS A 112 -3.66 2.61 -13.19
C LYS A 112 -2.68 1.51 -13.60
N ARG A 113 -1.38 1.82 -13.65
CA ARG A 113 -0.34 0.84 -14.04
C ARG A 113 -0.21 -0.26 -13.00
N LEU A 114 -0.22 0.11 -11.71
CA LEU A 114 -0.14 -0.85 -10.61
C LEU A 114 -1.35 -1.80 -10.58
N ARG A 115 -2.55 -1.29 -10.88
CA ARG A 115 -3.74 -2.12 -11.06
C ARG A 115 -3.59 -3.10 -12.21
N SER A 116 -3.15 -2.64 -13.38
CA SER A 116 -2.95 -3.53 -14.53
C SER A 116 -1.94 -4.64 -14.22
N LEU A 117 -0.86 -4.33 -13.52
CA LEU A 117 0.09 -5.34 -13.04
C LEU A 117 -0.58 -6.37 -12.11
N HIS A 118 -1.30 -5.88 -11.09
CA HIS A 118 -2.03 -6.74 -10.14
C HIS A 118 -3.08 -7.62 -10.84
N GLU A 119 -3.87 -7.07 -11.76
CA GLU A 119 -4.88 -7.81 -12.52
C GLU A 119 -4.24 -8.92 -13.37
N MET A 120 -3.12 -8.65 -14.05
CA MET A 120 -2.40 -9.67 -14.83
C MET A 120 -1.83 -10.78 -13.94
N ILE A 121 -1.28 -10.43 -12.78
CA ILE A 121 -0.87 -11.42 -11.77
C ILE A 121 -2.06 -12.25 -11.30
N GLN A 122 -3.17 -11.60 -10.93
CA GLN A 122 -4.34 -12.24 -10.35
C GLN A 122 -5.00 -13.27 -11.29
N ILE A 123 -5.03 -13.00 -12.60
CA ILE A 123 -5.63 -13.92 -13.58
C ILE A 123 -4.67 -15.04 -14.02
N SER A 124 -3.41 -15.01 -13.59
CA SER A 124 -2.40 -16.01 -13.97
C SER A 124 -2.71 -17.37 -13.34
N LYS A 125 -2.83 -18.40 -14.19
CA LYS A 125 -3.11 -19.75 -13.73
C LYS A 125 -2.01 -20.24 -12.79
N GLY A 126 -2.38 -20.60 -11.56
CA GLY A 126 -1.47 -21.06 -10.51
C GLY A 126 -1.17 -20.01 -9.43
N VAL A 127 -1.64 -18.77 -9.61
CA VAL A 127 -1.74 -17.77 -8.53
C VAL A 127 -3.01 -18.04 -7.75
N SER A 128 -2.89 -18.30 -6.44
CA SER A 128 -4.01 -18.60 -5.54
C SER A 128 -4.52 -17.38 -4.79
N TYR A 129 -3.68 -16.35 -4.65
CA TYR A 129 -3.99 -15.10 -3.98
C TYR A 129 -3.16 -13.96 -4.58
N ALA A 130 -3.79 -12.80 -4.77
CA ALA A 130 -3.13 -11.56 -5.16
C ALA A 130 -3.89 -10.36 -4.61
N GLU A 131 -3.23 -9.47 -3.86
CA GLU A 131 -3.82 -8.25 -3.30
C GLU A 131 -2.91 -7.05 -3.58
N LEU A 132 -3.51 -5.97 -4.09
CA LEU A 132 -2.87 -4.66 -4.21
C LEU A 132 -3.31 -3.77 -3.03
N SER A 133 -2.34 -3.36 -2.22
CA SER A 133 -2.53 -2.37 -1.16
C SER A 133 -1.70 -1.14 -1.46
N VAL A 134 -2.31 0.04 -1.45
CA VAL A 134 -1.67 1.31 -1.82
C VAL A 134 -1.90 2.38 -0.77
N THR A 135 -0.94 3.31 -0.69
CA THR A 135 -1.00 4.54 0.10
C THR A 135 -0.66 5.76 -0.78
N HIS A 136 -1.12 6.94 -0.36
CA HIS A 136 -0.76 8.17 -1.04
C HIS A 136 0.71 8.52 -0.77
N VAL A 137 1.43 8.90 -1.82
CA VAL A 137 2.74 9.54 -1.69
C VAL A 137 2.51 11.03 -1.54
N THR A 138 2.77 11.58 -0.35
CA THR A 138 2.85 13.04 -0.20
C THR A 138 4.08 13.54 -0.96
N PRO A 139 3.98 14.60 -1.77
CA PRO A 139 5.14 15.15 -2.47
C PRO A 139 6.22 15.58 -1.47
N GLU A 140 7.48 15.20 -1.73
CA GLU A 140 8.60 15.74 -0.98
C GLU A 140 8.73 17.25 -1.24
N HIS A 141 8.81 18.04 -0.16
CA HIS A 141 9.20 19.44 -0.26
C HIS A 141 10.71 19.48 -0.50
N GLY A 142 11.12 19.80 -1.74
CA GLY A 142 12.53 19.86 -2.13
C GLY A 142 13.35 20.76 -1.21
N HIS A 143 14.29 20.17 -0.47
CA HIS A 143 15.31 20.90 0.25
C HIS A 143 16.41 21.34 -0.72
N ASN A 144 16.24 22.50 -1.36
CA ASN A 144 17.35 23.22 -1.99
C ASN A 144 18.20 23.90 -0.89
N GLY A 145 19.07 23.10 -0.26
CA GLY A 145 20.07 23.58 0.70
C GLY A 145 21.45 23.61 0.05
N HIS A 146 21.80 24.73 -0.57
CA HIS A 146 23.19 25.06 -0.94
C HIS A 146 24.07 25.05 0.32
N HIS A 147 24.80 23.97 0.58
CA HIS A 147 25.91 24.00 1.52
C HIS A 147 27.14 24.57 0.83
N LYS A 148 27.33 25.89 0.94
CA LYS A 148 28.65 26.50 0.76
C LYS A 148 29.50 26.11 1.98
N HIS A 149 30.50 25.26 1.77
CA HIS A 149 31.57 25.09 2.75
C HIS A 149 32.44 26.35 2.70
N GLY A 150 32.38 27.16 3.76
CA GLY A 150 33.38 28.17 4.05
C GLY A 150 34.59 27.49 4.68
N GLU A 151 35.75 27.68 4.06
CA GLU A 151 37.07 27.50 4.67
C GLU A 151 37.18 28.42 5.90
N GLN A 152 37.61 27.88 7.05
CA GLN A 152 38.30 28.66 8.08
C GLN A 152 39.38 27.79 8.74
N GLU A 153 40.61 28.24 8.52
CA GLU A 153 41.87 28.14 9.29
C GLU A 153 42.36 26.79 9.84
#